data_AF-A0A7J7TXP7-F1
#
_entry.id   AF-A0A7J7TXP7-F1
#
_cell.length_a   1.000
_cell.length_b   1.000
_cell.length_c   1.000
_cell.angle_alpha   90.00
_cell.angle_beta   90.00
_cell.angle_gamma   90.00
#
_symmetry.space_group_name_H-M   'P 1'
#
loop_
_entity.id
_entity.type
_entity.pdbx_description
1 polymer ?
#
loop_
_entity_poly.entity_id
_entity_poly.type
_entity_poly.pdbx_seq_one_letter_code
_entity_poly.pdbx_strand_id
1 'polypeptide(L)'
;MVALEMEKRDRAAAMAPGEAAKGGARPVDRQGLLQHSREFLDFFWDIAKPQQETRLEATEKLLEYLRARPEGSEMKYAQKRLIAGLGMGRETARPCYSLALAQLLQSFEDIPLCSILQQIQEKHDLQTVKKVMKRPALFANLFGVLALFQSGRLVKDPEALMKSVKLLQVLAQYYNHLQEQPQKALVDILSEVPEAMWQEVLPKVLKPDLNSILGSPEHLEIFLLAQQKVPRHLEKLMGPVNLLSDENIPRLVTVLKTAANSVKKERKLPAVALDLLRLALRENKFPWFWNEIVEQGLMKKQFWPASYLCFRLLGASLPMLSKKQLQLVMRGDTIRHYGEHIVTAKPKKQPVRIQ
;
A
#
# COMPACT_ATOMS: atom_id res chain seq x y z
N MET A 1 -44.95 13.37 9.62
CA MET A 1 -44.61 11.98 9.29
C MET A 1 -43.86 12.02 7.96
N VAL A 2 -42.54 12.04 7.85
CA VAL A 2 -41.61 10.89 7.94
C VAL A 2 -40.17 11.45 8.10
N ALA A 3 -39.94 12.36 9.07
CA ALA A 3 -38.62 12.96 9.32
C ALA A 3 -38.08 12.71 10.74
N LEU A 4 -38.75 11.87 11.53
CA LEU A 4 -38.42 11.61 12.94
C LEU A 4 -38.03 10.15 13.23
N GLU A 5 -37.76 9.36 12.18
CA GLU A 5 -37.56 7.90 12.31
C GLU A 5 -36.16 7.39 11.93
N MET A 6 -35.22 8.27 11.58
CA MET A 6 -33.84 7.85 11.25
C MET A 6 -32.81 8.10 12.36
N GLU A 7 -33.19 8.74 13.47
CA GLU A 7 -32.28 9.08 14.57
C GLU A 7 -32.35 8.11 15.77
N LYS A 8 -32.94 6.92 15.57
CA LYS A 8 -33.23 5.95 16.65
C LYS A 8 -32.60 4.56 16.48
N ARG A 9 -31.55 4.43 15.66
CA ARG A 9 -30.82 3.15 15.47
C ARG A 9 -29.36 3.14 15.95
N ASP A 10 -28.89 4.20 16.63
CA ASP A 10 -27.52 4.32 17.15
C ASP A 10 -27.37 4.17 18.68
N ARG A 11 -28.30 3.47 19.34
CA ARG A 11 -28.14 3.10 20.75
C ARG A 11 -28.48 1.63 20.98
N ALA A 12 -27.52 0.76 20.67
CA ALA A 12 -27.51 -0.60 21.19
C ALA A 12 -26.12 -0.93 21.76
N ALA A 13 -26.06 -0.84 23.08
CA ALA A 13 -25.22 -1.60 24.01
C ALA A 13 -23.70 -1.67 23.73
N ALA A 14 -22.98 -0.81 24.44
CA ALA A 14 -21.67 -1.16 24.98
C ALA A 14 -21.81 -2.41 25.86
N MET A 15 -21.31 -3.55 25.40
CA MET A 15 -21.17 -4.77 26.21
C MET A 15 -19.71 -4.95 26.62
N ALA A 16 -19.48 -4.90 27.92
CA ALA A 16 -18.30 -5.48 28.56
C ALA A 16 -18.34 -7.01 28.42
N PRO A 17 -17.21 -7.71 28.19
CA PRO A 17 -17.17 -9.15 28.32
C PRO A 17 -16.45 -9.55 29.61
N GLY A 18 -17.23 -9.82 30.65
CA GLY A 18 -16.84 -10.58 31.83
C GLY A 18 -17.87 -11.69 32.08
N GLU A 19 -17.41 -12.95 32.01
CA GLU A 19 -17.99 -14.18 32.58
C GLU A 19 -19.31 -14.72 31.99
N ALA A 20 -19.53 -16.01 31.73
CA ALA A 20 -18.73 -17.22 31.78
C ALA A 20 -19.43 -18.30 30.92
N ALA A 21 -18.66 -19.15 30.26
CA ALA A 21 -19.10 -20.49 29.85
C ALA A 21 -18.12 -21.49 30.46
N LYS A 22 -18.64 -22.38 31.32
CA LYS A 22 -17.90 -23.44 32.03
C LYS A 22 -17.63 -24.60 31.07
N GLY A 23 -16.39 -25.10 31.07
CA GLY A 23 -16.06 -26.42 30.55
C GLY A 23 -14.65 -26.53 29.95
N GLY A 24 -13.71 -27.09 30.71
CA GLY A 24 -12.48 -27.72 30.19
C GLY A 24 -11.24 -26.82 30.01
N ALA A 25 -10.16 -27.19 30.70
CA ALA A 25 -8.79 -26.65 30.65
C ALA A 25 -8.57 -25.19 31.10
N ARG A 26 -8.10 -25.02 32.34
CA ARG A 26 -7.55 -23.75 32.85
C ARG A 26 -6.26 -23.41 32.08
N PRO A 27 -6.14 -22.24 31.42
CA PRO A 27 -4.87 -21.79 30.88
C PRO A 27 -4.07 -21.05 31.95
N VAL A 28 -2.81 -21.43 32.07
CA VAL A 28 -1.76 -20.90 32.98
C VAL A 28 -1.47 -19.39 32.77
N ASP A 29 -2.06 -18.75 31.76
CA ASP A 29 -1.79 -17.37 31.34
C ASP A 29 -2.48 -16.26 32.16
N ARG A 30 -3.43 -16.57 33.06
CA ARG A 30 -4.19 -15.52 33.78
C ARG A 30 -3.42 -14.81 34.90
N GLN A 31 -2.42 -15.45 35.50
CA GLN A 31 -1.68 -14.87 36.63
C GLN A 31 -0.62 -13.84 36.21
N GLY A 32 -0.02 -13.97 35.01
CA GLY A 32 0.92 -12.97 34.49
C GLY A 32 0.24 -11.65 34.07
N LEU A 33 -1.00 -11.72 33.57
CA LEU A 33 -1.75 -10.54 33.13
C LEU A 33 -2.11 -9.55 34.25
N LEU A 34 -2.20 -10.02 35.50
CA LEU A 34 -2.51 -9.20 36.67
C LEU A 34 -1.30 -8.39 37.19
N GLN A 35 -0.09 -8.62 36.65
CA GLN A 35 1.13 -7.88 37.00
C GLN A 35 1.37 -6.63 36.15
N HIS A 36 0.60 -6.43 35.08
CA HIS A 36 0.76 -5.28 34.20
C HIS A 36 0.16 -4.02 34.83
N SER A 37 0.92 -2.93 34.88
CA SER A 37 0.41 -1.65 35.37
C SER A 37 -0.77 -1.18 34.49
N ARG A 38 -1.78 -0.57 35.11
CA ARG A 38 -2.93 -0.01 34.39
C ARG A 38 -2.49 0.98 33.30
N GLU A 39 -1.47 1.77 33.60
CA GLU A 39 -0.81 2.70 32.68
C GLU A 39 -0.27 1.99 31.43
N PHE A 40 0.41 0.85 31.56
CA PHE A 40 0.91 0.08 30.42
C PHE A 40 -0.21 -0.42 29.51
N LEU A 41 -1.35 -0.83 30.08
CA LEU A 41 -2.50 -1.28 29.31
C LEU A 41 -3.22 -0.12 28.60
N ASP A 42 -3.23 1.06 29.20
CA ASP A 42 -3.88 2.26 28.66
C ASP A 42 -3.20 2.74 27.36
N PHE A 43 -1.88 2.53 27.19
CA PHE A 43 -1.19 2.83 25.94
C PHE A 43 -1.84 2.14 24.72
N PHE A 44 -2.25 0.87 24.85
CA PHE A 44 -2.87 0.15 23.73
C PHE A 44 -4.27 0.68 23.40
N TRP A 45 -5.01 1.19 24.39
CA TRP A 45 -6.28 1.85 24.17
C TRP A 45 -6.10 3.18 23.44
N ASP A 46 -5.08 3.94 23.82
CA ASP A 46 -4.76 5.23 23.21
C ASP A 46 -4.22 5.10 21.78
N ILE A 47 -3.43 4.06 21.48
CA ILE A 47 -3.01 3.73 20.10
C ILE A 47 -4.21 3.49 19.18
N ALA A 48 -5.33 2.99 19.71
CA ALA A 48 -6.53 2.71 18.92
C ALA A 48 -7.42 3.96 18.68
N LYS A 49 -7.09 5.12 19.28
CA LYS A 49 -7.89 6.34 19.15
C LYS A 49 -7.73 7.00 17.76
N PRO A 50 -8.75 7.71 17.26
CA PRO A 50 -8.69 8.35 15.94
C PRO A 50 -7.77 9.59 15.91
N GLN A 51 -7.50 10.23 17.04
CA GLN A 51 -6.65 11.42 17.15
C GLN A 51 -5.18 11.07 16.92
N GLN A 52 -4.54 11.71 15.93
CA GLN A 52 -3.16 11.41 15.55
C GLN A 52 -2.15 11.67 16.68
N GLU A 53 -2.24 12.81 17.35
CA GLU A 53 -1.32 13.21 18.42
C GLU A 53 -1.35 12.19 19.57
N THR A 54 -2.55 11.85 20.06
CA THR A 54 -2.73 10.87 21.15
C THR A 54 -2.13 9.51 20.81
N ARG A 55 -2.21 9.08 19.54
CA ARG A 55 -1.63 7.80 19.10
C ARG A 55 -0.12 7.81 19.08
N LEU A 56 0.47 8.90 18.57
CA LEU A 56 1.93 9.02 18.48
C LEU A 56 2.53 9.09 19.87
N GLU A 57 1.94 9.92 20.74
CA GLU A 57 2.34 10.04 22.15
C GLU A 57 2.20 8.70 22.90
N ALA A 58 1.10 7.96 22.71
CA ALA A 58 0.94 6.64 23.34
C ALA A 58 1.94 5.60 22.82
N THR A 59 2.31 5.68 21.55
CA THR A 59 3.33 4.80 20.97
C THR A 59 4.70 5.12 21.57
N GLU A 60 5.06 6.40 21.67
CA GLU A 60 6.31 6.85 22.27
C GLU A 60 6.41 6.43 23.74
N LYS A 61 5.37 6.69 24.54
CA LYS A 61 5.31 6.27 25.95
C LYS A 61 5.41 4.75 26.13
N LEU A 62 4.78 3.97 25.24
CA LEU A 62 4.93 2.51 25.24
C LEU A 62 6.39 2.09 25.03
N LEU A 63 7.10 2.73 24.11
CA LEU A 63 8.50 2.41 23.83
C LEU A 63 9.41 2.81 24.99
N GLU A 64 9.22 4.00 25.57
CA GLU A 64 9.95 4.44 26.75
C GLU A 64 9.74 3.48 27.93
N TYR A 65 8.50 3.09 28.18
CA TYR A 65 8.15 2.12 29.22
C TYR A 65 8.87 0.78 29.03
N LEU A 66 8.93 0.28 27.79
CA LEU A 66 9.61 -0.97 27.46
C LEU A 66 11.14 -0.86 27.53
N ARG A 67 11.71 0.29 27.15
CA ARG A 67 13.17 0.53 27.27
C ARG A 67 13.63 0.58 28.72
N ALA A 68 12.80 1.13 29.61
CA ALA A 68 13.07 1.13 31.04
C ALA A 68 12.99 -0.27 31.69
N ARG A 69 12.40 -1.26 31.00
CA ARG A 69 12.13 -2.61 31.53
C ARG A 69 12.38 -3.72 30.48
N PRO A 70 13.62 -3.91 30.02
CA PRO A 70 13.92 -4.82 28.91
C PRO A 70 13.73 -6.31 29.25
N GLU A 71 13.92 -6.70 30.51
CA GLU A 71 13.88 -8.10 30.95
C GLU A 71 12.46 -8.60 31.33
N GLY A 72 11.46 -7.73 31.17
CA GLY A 72 10.09 -7.97 31.58
C GLY A 72 9.27 -8.85 30.63
N SER A 73 8.25 -9.52 31.17
CA SER A 73 7.22 -10.20 30.37
C SER A 73 6.37 -9.23 29.53
N GLU A 74 6.44 -7.94 29.84
CA GLU A 74 5.76 -6.84 29.17
C GLU A 74 6.12 -6.74 27.67
N MET A 75 7.36 -7.03 27.29
CA MET A 75 7.77 -7.03 25.88
C MET A 75 6.98 -8.06 25.07
N LYS A 76 6.90 -9.30 25.56
CA LYS A 76 6.12 -10.37 24.92
C LYS A 76 4.63 -10.03 24.90
N TYR A 77 4.12 -9.41 25.97
CA TYR A 77 2.74 -8.95 26.01
C TYR A 77 2.47 -7.88 24.95
N ALA A 78 3.34 -6.86 24.86
CA ALA A 78 3.22 -5.78 23.90
C ALA A 78 3.20 -6.32 22.47
N GLN A 79 4.14 -7.21 22.12
CA GLN A 79 4.16 -7.87 20.81
C GLN A 79 2.83 -8.58 20.51
N LYS A 80 2.37 -9.46 21.43
CA LYS A 80 1.09 -10.17 21.28
C LYS A 80 -0.10 -9.22 21.10
N ARG A 81 -0.11 -8.10 21.85
CA ARG A 81 -1.20 -7.13 21.84
C ARG A 81 -1.21 -6.30 20.55
N LEU A 82 -0.04 -5.84 20.10
CA LEU A 82 0.10 -5.13 18.82
C LEU A 82 -0.27 -6.02 17.64
N ILE A 83 0.22 -7.26 17.61
CA ILE A 83 -0.12 -8.25 16.57
C ILE A 83 -1.63 -8.53 16.54
N ALA A 84 -2.27 -8.69 17.71
CA ALA A 84 -3.72 -8.84 17.78
C ALA A 84 -4.46 -7.60 17.25
N GLY A 85 -3.91 -6.40 17.51
CA GLY A 85 -4.44 -5.11 17.05
C GLY A 85 -4.53 -4.96 15.53
N LEU A 86 -3.63 -5.62 14.78
CA LEU A 86 -3.62 -5.58 13.31
C LEU A 86 -4.93 -6.10 12.68
N GLY A 87 -5.59 -7.04 13.34
CA GLY A 87 -6.85 -7.65 12.92
C GLY A 87 -8.09 -7.09 13.61
N MET A 88 -8.00 -5.94 14.27
CA MET A 88 -9.17 -5.40 14.98
C MET A 88 -10.31 -5.01 14.03
N GLY A 89 -11.54 -5.14 14.53
CA GLY A 89 -12.76 -4.82 13.78
C GLY A 89 -12.83 -3.35 13.34
N ARG A 90 -12.31 -2.42 14.17
CA ARG A 90 -12.23 -0.99 13.84
C ARG A 90 -11.17 -0.76 12.76
N GLU A 91 -11.61 -0.46 11.54
CA GLU A 91 -10.72 -0.31 10.38
C GLU A 91 -9.68 0.80 10.57
N THR A 92 -10.05 1.90 11.23
CA THR A 92 -9.16 3.03 11.51
C THR A 92 -8.04 2.71 12.51
N ALA A 93 -8.20 1.68 13.33
CA ALA A 93 -7.20 1.29 14.32
C ALA A 93 -6.08 0.43 13.70
N ARG A 94 -6.35 -0.35 12.65
CA ARG A 94 -5.38 -1.32 12.10
C ARG A 94 -4.07 -0.66 11.63
N PRO A 95 -4.08 0.46 10.87
CA PRO A 95 -2.85 1.16 10.51
C PRO A 95 -2.08 1.70 11.73
N CYS A 96 -2.78 2.03 12.81
CA CYS A 96 -2.18 2.57 14.02
C CYS A 96 -1.39 1.49 14.78
N TYR A 97 -1.94 0.29 14.89
CA TYR A 97 -1.20 -0.85 15.44
C TYR A 97 -0.05 -1.29 14.54
N SER A 98 -0.22 -1.19 13.21
CA SER A 98 0.87 -1.44 12.24
C SER A 98 2.04 -0.49 12.48
N LEU A 99 1.77 0.81 12.60
CA LEU A 99 2.78 1.82 12.88
C LEU A 99 3.45 1.59 14.25
N ALA A 100 2.66 1.36 15.31
CA ALA A 100 3.21 1.10 16.63
C ALA A 100 4.11 -0.16 16.65
N LEU A 101 3.73 -1.21 15.92
CA LEU A 101 4.57 -2.39 15.74
C LEU A 101 5.85 -2.06 14.96
N ALA A 102 5.76 -1.27 13.90
CA ALA A 102 6.94 -0.83 13.14
C ALA A 102 7.94 -0.07 14.02
N GLN A 103 7.45 0.86 14.85
CA GLN A 103 8.26 1.64 15.78
C GLN A 103 8.89 0.79 16.88
N LEU A 104 8.17 -0.22 17.38
CA LEU A 104 8.71 -1.21 18.32
C LEU A 104 9.85 -2.00 17.66
N LEU A 105 9.64 -2.53 16.46
CA LEU A 105 10.68 -3.30 15.77
C LEU A 105 11.88 -2.45 15.38
N GLN A 106 11.67 -1.17 15.06
CA GLN A 106 12.73 -0.22 14.81
C GLN A 106 13.55 0.08 16.08
N SER A 107 12.89 0.19 17.24
CA SER A 107 13.55 0.50 18.52
C SER A 107 14.29 -0.67 19.15
N PHE A 108 13.86 -1.91 18.86
CA PHE A 108 14.39 -3.12 19.48
C PHE A 108 14.92 -4.07 18.40
N GLU A 109 16.17 -3.87 18.00
CA GLU A 109 16.81 -4.64 16.92
C GLU A 109 17.03 -6.13 17.26
N ASP A 110 17.05 -6.48 18.55
CA ASP A 110 17.22 -7.87 19.01
C ASP A 110 16.03 -8.77 18.66
N ILE A 111 14.87 -8.19 18.36
CA ILE A 111 13.66 -8.96 18.03
C ILE A 111 13.77 -9.50 16.60
N PRO A 112 13.76 -10.82 16.36
CA PRO A 112 13.87 -11.37 15.02
C PRO A 112 12.60 -11.15 14.19
N LEU A 113 12.73 -10.57 12.99
CA LEU A 113 11.58 -10.29 12.12
C LEU A 113 10.83 -11.55 11.69
N CYS A 114 11.56 -12.65 11.41
CA CYS A 114 10.98 -13.95 11.09
C CYS A 114 10.05 -14.47 12.20
N SER A 115 10.41 -14.27 13.48
CA SER A 115 9.57 -14.68 14.61
C SER A 115 8.26 -13.88 14.65
N ILE A 116 8.34 -12.57 14.43
CA ILE A 116 7.17 -11.69 14.42
C ILE A 116 6.24 -12.03 13.25
N LEU A 117 6.82 -12.25 12.06
CA LEU A 117 6.05 -12.66 10.88
C LEU A 117 5.32 -14.00 11.13
N GLN A 118 6.00 -14.96 11.75
CA GLN A 118 5.40 -16.24 12.13
C GLN A 118 4.25 -16.04 13.14
N GLN A 119 4.45 -15.25 14.19
CA GLN A 119 3.39 -14.95 15.17
C GLN A 119 2.17 -14.28 14.53
N ILE A 120 2.39 -13.40 13.54
CA ILE A 120 1.29 -12.77 12.78
C ILE A 120 0.54 -13.84 11.98
N GLN A 121 1.25 -14.72 11.27
CA GLN A 121 0.67 -15.78 10.46
C GLN A 121 -0.11 -16.79 11.32
N GLU A 122 0.43 -17.19 12.47
CA GLU A 122 -0.25 -18.09 13.42
C GLU A 122 -1.51 -17.44 14.01
N LYS A 123 -1.44 -16.16 14.37
CA LYS A 123 -2.58 -15.44 14.96
C LYS A 123 -3.70 -15.17 13.96
N HIS A 124 -3.33 -14.91 12.71
CA HIS A 124 -4.23 -14.50 11.63
C HIS A 124 -4.22 -15.49 10.46
N ASP A 125 -4.15 -16.79 10.78
CA ASP A 125 -4.11 -17.86 9.81
C ASP A 125 -5.43 -17.92 9.01
N LEU A 126 -5.32 -17.78 7.69
CA LEU A 126 -6.45 -17.72 6.76
C LEU A 126 -7.24 -19.04 6.66
N GLN A 127 -6.64 -20.18 7.03
CA GLN A 127 -7.28 -21.50 7.00
C GLN A 127 -8.11 -21.76 8.25
N THR A 128 -7.62 -21.34 9.42
CA THR A 128 -8.24 -21.67 10.72
C THR A 128 -9.23 -20.60 11.21
N VAL A 129 -9.11 -19.36 10.73
CA VAL A 129 -10.02 -18.28 11.15
C VAL A 129 -11.45 -18.47 10.65
N LYS A 130 -12.42 -18.15 11.52
CA LYS A 130 -13.85 -18.12 11.19
C LYS A 130 -14.12 -17.23 9.98
N LYS A 131 -15.13 -17.56 9.18
CA LYS A 131 -15.50 -16.82 7.95
C LYS A 131 -15.64 -15.30 8.16
N VAL A 132 -16.22 -14.87 9.29
CA VAL A 132 -16.38 -13.44 9.65
C VAL A 132 -15.03 -12.75 9.91
N MET A 133 -14.05 -13.49 10.43
CA MET A 133 -12.72 -12.98 10.76
C MET A 133 -11.74 -13.06 9.59
N LYS A 134 -12.11 -13.65 8.44
CA LYS A 134 -11.23 -13.73 7.26
C LYS A 134 -10.79 -12.36 6.75
N ARG A 135 -11.71 -11.41 6.59
CA ARG A 135 -11.36 -10.05 6.12
C ARG A 135 -10.43 -9.33 7.12
N PRO A 136 -10.72 -9.29 8.43
CA PRO A 136 -9.76 -8.78 9.42
C PRO A 136 -8.39 -9.48 9.40
N ALA A 137 -8.35 -10.80 9.26
CA ALA A 137 -7.09 -11.56 9.18
C ALA A 137 -6.28 -11.23 7.92
N LEU A 138 -6.94 -11.04 6.77
CA LEU A 138 -6.29 -10.58 5.53
C LEU A 138 -5.63 -9.20 5.73
N PHE A 139 -6.34 -8.25 6.33
CA PHE A 139 -5.77 -6.94 6.66
C PHE A 139 -4.64 -7.07 7.69
N ALA A 140 -4.79 -7.95 8.68
CA ALA A 140 -3.77 -8.12 9.71
C ALA A 140 -2.44 -8.61 9.13
N ASN A 141 -2.48 -9.58 8.21
CA ASN A 141 -1.29 -10.06 7.50
C ASN A 141 -0.67 -8.95 6.64
N LEU A 142 -1.48 -8.17 5.91
CA LEU A 142 -0.99 -7.05 5.11
C LEU A 142 -0.31 -5.98 5.98
N PHE A 143 -0.99 -5.52 7.03
CA PHE A 143 -0.45 -4.53 7.97
C PHE A 143 0.73 -5.06 8.78
N GLY A 144 0.81 -6.38 8.99
CA GLY A 144 1.96 -7.04 9.57
C GLY A 144 3.19 -6.91 8.68
N VAL A 145 3.08 -7.24 7.40
CA VAL A 145 4.16 -7.05 6.42
C VAL A 145 4.56 -5.57 6.31
N LEU A 146 3.58 -4.67 6.25
CA LEU A 146 3.85 -3.22 6.24
C LEU A 146 4.58 -2.75 7.49
N ALA A 147 4.28 -3.31 8.66
CA ALA A 147 4.99 -2.96 9.89
C ALA A 147 6.47 -3.40 9.85
N LEU A 148 6.75 -4.61 9.34
CA LEU A 148 8.13 -5.08 9.13
C LEU A 148 8.86 -4.15 8.15
N PHE A 149 8.22 -3.79 7.03
CA PHE A 149 8.80 -2.90 6.04
C PHE A 149 9.08 -1.49 6.60
N GLN A 150 8.09 -0.87 7.25
CA GLN A 150 8.19 0.47 7.83
C GLN A 150 9.20 0.57 8.97
N SER A 151 9.55 -0.55 9.63
CA SER A 151 10.65 -0.57 10.61
C SER A 151 12.02 -0.29 9.99
N GLY A 152 12.15 -0.34 8.65
CA GLY A 152 13.41 -0.21 7.92
C GLY A 152 14.33 -1.43 8.02
N ARG A 153 13.91 -2.48 8.74
CA ARG A 153 14.71 -3.68 8.98
C ARG A 153 14.45 -4.79 7.96
N LEU A 154 13.25 -4.86 7.36
CA LEU A 154 12.89 -5.93 6.41
C LEU A 154 13.85 -6.03 5.22
N VAL A 155 14.30 -4.89 4.71
CA VAL A 155 15.23 -4.81 3.58
C VAL A 155 16.64 -5.31 3.94
N LYS A 156 16.97 -5.43 5.23
CA LYS A 156 18.26 -5.92 5.71
C LYS A 156 18.23 -7.41 6.04
N ASP A 157 17.05 -8.04 6.06
CA ASP A 157 16.83 -9.43 6.43
C ASP A 157 16.26 -10.21 5.22
N PRO A 158 17.12 -10.92 4.45
CA PRO A 158 16.70 -11.66 3.28
C PRO A 158 15.65 -12.73 3.58
N GLU A 159 15.73 -13.41 4.72
CA GLU A 159 14.80 -14.49 5.05
C GLU A 159 13.40 -13.94 5.33
N ALA A 160 13.31 -12.89 6.14
CA ALA A 160 12.06 -12.21 6.43
C ALA A 160 11.46 -11.56 5.18
N LEU A 161 12.31 -10.98 4.32
CA LEU A 161 11.90 -10.41 3.02
C LEU A 161 11.24 -11.48 2.15
N MET A 162 11.89 -12.63 1.96
CA MET A 162 11.36 -13.69 1.10
C MET A 162 10.05 -14.29 1.64
N LYS A 163 9.91 -14.43 2.96
CA LYS A 163 8.64 -14.85 3.58
C LYS A 163 7.55 -13.80 3.39
N SER A 164 7.88 -12.52 3.50
CA SER A 164 6.95 -11.40 3.32
C SER A 164 6.46 -11.30 1.87
N VAL A 165 7.36 -11.45 0.89
CA VAL A 165 7.02 -11.48 -0.55
C VAL A 165 6.03 -12.61 -0.85
N LYS A 166 6.31 -13.83 -0.36
CA LYS A 166 5.40 -14.97 -0.53
C LYS A 166 4.03 -14.70 0.08
N LEU A 167 3.99 -14.11 1.28
CA LEU A 167 2.73 -13.78 1.95
C LEU A 167 1.93 -12.75 1.13
N LEU A 168 2.57 -11.68 0.63
CA LEU A 168 1.91 -10.69 -0.22
C LEU A 168 1.34 -11.30 -1.51
N GLN A 169 2.04 -12.26 -2.11
CA GLN A 169 1.54 -12.98 -3.29
C GLN A 169 0.29 -13.81 -3.00
N VAL A 170 0.23 -14.47 -1.83
CA VAL A 170 -0.98 -15.17 -1.38
C VAL A 170 -2.11 -14.17 -1.13
N LEU A 171 -1.84 -13.05 -0.45
CA LEU A 171 -2.82 -12.02 -0.17
C LEU A 171 -3.37 -11.37 -1.45
N ALA A 172 -2.55 -11.22 -2.49
CA ALA A 172 -2.96 -10.67 -3.78
C ALA A 172 -4.06 -11.49 -4.48
N GLN A 173 -4.23 -12.77 -4.13
CA GLN A 173 -5.33 -13.61 -4.64
C GLN A 173 -6.70 -13.16 -4.10
N TYR A 174 -6.74 -12.42 -2.99
CA TYR A 174 -7.95 -11.93 -2.34
C TYR A 174 -8.32 -10.50 -2.76
N TYR A 175 -8.34 -10.25 -4.07
CA TYR A 175 -8.62 -8.93 -4.65
C TYR A 175 -9.92 -8.29 -4.14
N ASN A 176 -10.99 -9.07 -3.96
CA ASN A 176 -12.28 -8.58 -3.47
C ASN A 176 -12.21 -7.93 -2.07
N HIS A 177 -11.20 -8.27 -1.27
CA HIS A 177 -11.04 -7.77 0.09
C HIS A 177 -9.94 -6.71 0.22
N LEU A 178 -8.79 -6.95 -0.39
CA LEU A 178 -7.60 -6.11 -0.25
C LEU A 178 -7.33 -5.22 -1.48
N GLN A 179 -8.09 -5.42 -2.57
CA GLN A 179 -7.90 -4.73 -3.84
C GLN A 179 -6.43 -4.82 -4.28
N GLU A 180 -5.84 -3.72 -4.77
CA GLU A 180 -4.46 -3.65 -5.23
C GLU A 180 -3.41 -3.46 -4.12
N GLN A 181 -3.82 -3.38 -2.85
CA GLN A 181 -2.92 -3.04 -1.74
C GLN A 181 -1.73 -4.00 -1.56
N PRO A 182 -1.89 -5.35 -1.66
CA PRO A 182 -0.75 -6.26 -1.51
C PRO A 182 0.30 -6.08 -2.61
N GLN A 183 -0.13 -5.76 -3.83
CA GLN A 183 0.76 -5.53 -4.96
C GLN A 183 1.45 -4.16 -4.85
N LYS A 184 0.74 -3.11 -4.42
CA LYS A 184 1.35 -1.81 -4.09
C LYS A 184 2.42 -1.95 -2.99
N ALA A 185 2.10 -2.66 -1.91
CA ALA A 185 3.06 -2.93 -0.85
C ALA A 185 4.29 -3.69 -1.35
N LEU A 186 4.11 -4.63 -2.30
CA LEU A 186 5.22 -5.34 -2.91
C LEU A 186 6.12 -4.42 -3.74
N VAL A 187 5.53 -3.52 -4.55
CA VAL A 187 6.27 -2.50 -5.30
C VAL A 187 7.07 -1.60 -4.34
N ASP A 188 6.43 -1.08 -3.28
CA ASP A 188 7.07 -0.22 -2.28
C ASP A 188 8.24 -0.93 -1.57
N ILE A 189 8.10 -2.22 -1.26
CA ILE A 189 9.20 -2.99 -0.67
C ILE A 189 10.37 -3.11 -1.67
N LEU A 190 10.08 -3.48 -2.92
CA LEU A 190 11.11 -3.69 -3.94
C LEU A 190 11.85 -2.40 -4.32
N SER A 191 11.17 -1.25 -4.29
CA SER A 191 11.79 0.05 -4.56
C SER A 191 12.89 0.39 -3.53
N GLU A 192 12.86 -0.18 -2.34
CA GLU A 192 13.89 -0.01 -1.30
C GLU A 192 14.92 -1.16 -1.26
N VAL A 193 14.66 -2.30 -1.91
CA VAL A 193 15.57 -3.46 -1.90
C VAL A 193 16.90 -3.18 -2.65
N PRO A 194 18.07 -3.46 -2.01
CA PRO A 194 19.39 -3.47 -2.64
C PRO A 194 19.51 -4.39 -3.84
N GLU A 195 20.26 -3.97 -4.87
CA GLU A 195 20.50 -4.71 -6.11
C GLU A 195 20.97 -6.16 -5.91
N ALA A 196 21.74 -6.44 -4.85
CA ALA A 196 22.22 -7.79 -4.55
C ALA A 196 21.07 -8.80 -4.33
N MET A 197 19.99 -8.39 -3.66
CA MET A 197 18.86 -9.28 -3.36
C MET A 197 17.86 -9.40 -4.51
N TRP A 198 17.91 -8.48 -5.48
CA TRP A 198 17.03 -8.56 -6.65
C TRP A 198 17.21 -9.85 -7.44
N GLN A 199 18.40 -10.44 -7.43
CA GLN A 199 18.66 -11.71 -8.14
C GLN A 199 17.79 -12.85 -7.61
N GLU A 200 17.55 -12.89 -6.31
CA GLU A 200 16.76 -13.95 -5.67
C GLU A 200 15.26 -13.65 -5.69
N VAL A 201 14.90 -12.38 -5.59
CA VAL A 201 13.51 -11.91 -5.48
C VAL A 201 12.83 -11.87 -6.84
N LEU A 202 13.53 -11.40 -7.88
CA LEU A 202 12.96 -11.14 -9.20
C LEU A 202 12.26 -12.35 -9.82
N PRO A 203 12.87 -13.56 -9.86
CA PRO A 203 12.22 -14.74 -10.47
C PRO A 203 10.97 -15.20 -9.70
N LYS A 204 10.85 -14.83 -8.42
CA LYS A 204 9.68 -15.20 -7.61
C LYS A 204 8.53 -14.23 -7.80
N VAL A 205 8.83 -12.96 -8.06
CA VAL A 205 7.82 -11.90 -8.19
C VAL A 205 7.36 -11.75 -9.64
N LEU A 206 8.29 -11.85 -10.60
CA LEU A 206 8.01 -11.61 -12.01
C LEU A 206 8.06 -12.92 -12.78
N LYS A 207 6.97 -13.25 -13.47
CA LYS A 207 6.95 -14.34 -14.45
C LYS A 207 7.59 -13.86 -15.75
N PRO A 208 8.41 -14.70 -16.42
CA PRO A 208 9.06 -14.34 -17.68
C PRO A 208 8.08 -14.39 -18.86
N ASP A 209 6.99 -13.62 -18.76
CA ASP A 209 5.94 -13.55 -19.76
C ASP A 209 5.40 -12.11 -19.83
N LEU A 210 5.45 -11.53 -21.03
CA LEU A 210 4.92 -10.21 -21.32
C LEU A 210 3.42 -10.12 -21.02
N ASN A 211 2.67 -11.23 -21.16
CA ASN A 211 1.26 -11.20 -20.85
C ASN A 211 1.00 -10.98 -19.36
N SER A 212 1.79 -11.59 -18.49
CA SER A 212 1.78 -11.36 -17.05
C SER A 212 2.17 -9.94 -16.68
N ILE A 213 3.19 -9.37 -17.33
CA ILE A 213 3.67 -8.00 -17.04
C ILE A 213 2.61 -6.96 -17.36
N LEU A 214 2.03 -7.05 -18.56
CA LEU A 214 0.98 -6.15 -19.04
C LEU A 214 -0.41 -6.54 -18.51
N GLY A 215 -0.48 -7.40 -17.50
CA GLY A 215 -1.72 -7.86 -16.88
C GLY A 215 -2.25 -6.91 -15.80
N SER A 216 -1.36 -6.22 -15.06
CA SER A 216 -1.74 -5.21 -14.07
C SER A 216 -0.74 -4.06 -14.00
N PRO A 217 -1.16 -2.87 -13.51
CA PRO A 217 -0.26 -1.75 -13.28
C PRO A 217 0.96 -2.09 -12.43
N GLU A 218 0.76 -2.89 -11.40
CA GLU A 218 1.79 -3.22 -10.41
C GLU A 218 2.82 -4.21 -10.96
N HIS A 219 2.41 -5.19 -11.79
CA HIS A 219 3.36 -6.07 -12.48
C HIS A 219 4.21 -5.29 -13.49
N LEU A 220 3.61 -4.34 -14.20
CA LEU A 220 4.33 -3.43 -15.09
C LEU A 220 5.31 -2.55 -14.31
N GLU A 221 4.90 -2.03 -13.16
CA GLU A 221 5.76 -1.23 -12.29
C GLU A 221 6.96 -2.03 -11.75
N ILE A 222 6.74 -3.29 -11.33
CA ILE A 222 7.83 -4.19 -10.93
C ILE A 222 8.82 -4.41 -12.08
N PHE A 223 8.32 -4.62 -13.30
CA PHE A 223 9.18 -4.76 -14.48
C PHE A 223 10.01 -3.50 -14.73
N LEU A 224 9.39 -2.30 -14.67
CA LEU A 224 10.10 -1.03 -14.87
C LEU A 224 11.15 -0.77 -13.78
N LEU A 225 10.82 -1.08 -12.51
CA LEU A 225 11.77 -1.03 -11.41
C LEU A 225 12.95 -1.98 -11.61
N ALA A 226 12.69 -3.22 -12.04
CA ALA A 226 13.73 -4.19 -12.34
C ALA A 226 14.62 -3.72 -13.51
N GLN A 227 14.03 -3.07 -14.53
CA GLN A 227 14.78 -2.52 -15.66
C GLN A 227 15.67 -1.35 -15.24
N GLN A 228 15.25 -0.57 -14.24
CA GLN A 228 16.04 0.53 -13.68
C GLN A 228 17.20 0.02 -12.81
N LYS A 229 16.94 -0.93 -11.91
CA LYS A 229 17.92 -1.39 -10.91
C LYS A 229 18.82 -2.52 -11.39
N VAL A 230 18.27 -3.52 -12.09
CA VAL A 230 18.98 -4.75 -12.47
C VAL A 230 18.74 -5.16 -13.93
N PRO A 231 19.05 -4.26 -14.91
CA PRO A 231 18.72 -4.49 -16.33
C PRO A 231 19.34 -5.78 -16.90
N ARG A 232 20.58 -6.11 -16.51
CA ARG A 232 21.29 -7.32 -16.98
C ARG A 232 20.62 -8.60 -16.48
N HIS A 233 20.08 -8.60 -15.27
CA HIS A 233 19.40 -9.77 -14.71
C HIS A 233 17.99 -9.92 -15.29
N LEU A 234 17.30 -8.81 -15.53
CA LEU A 234 16.02 -8.81 -16.21
C LEU A 234 16.14 -9.37 -17.64
N GLU A 235 17.17 -8.96 -18.37
CA GLU A 235 17.45 -9.48 -19.72
C GLU A 235 17.79 -10.98 -19.71
N LYS A 236 18.49 -11.48 -18.68
CA LYS A 236 18.71 -12.93 -18.53
C LYS A 236 17.42 -13.70 -18.24
N LEU A 237 16.50 -13.12 -17.48
CA LEU A 237 15.25 -13.77 -17.10
C LEU A 237 14.24 -13.79 -18.26
N MET A 238 14.18 -12.72 -19.05
CA MET A 238 13.11 -12.47 -20.02
C MET A 238 13.57 -12.38 -21.47
N GLY A 239 14.87 -12.29 -21.71
CA GLY A 239 15.42 -11.88 -22.99
C GLY A 239 15.24 -10.37 -23.26
N PRO A 240 15.60 -9.93 -24.47
CA PRO A 240 15.38 -8.55 -24.89
C PRO A 240 13.88 -8.29 -25.06
N VAL A 241 13.34 -7.36 -24.27
CA VAL A 241 11.93 -6.98 -24.29
C VAL A 241 11.77 -5.57 -24.85
N ASN A 242 11.06 -5.44 -25.97
CA ASN A 242 10.62 -4.14 -26.48
C ASN A 242 9.20 -3.83 -25.98
N LEU A 243 9.11 -3.16 -24.83
CA LEU A 243 7.83 -2.82 -24.21
C LEU A 243 7.02 -1.83 -25.05
N LEU A 244 7.71 -0.84 -25.65
CA LEU A 244 7.12 0.21 -26.49
C LEU A 244 7.07 -0.23 -27.96
N SER A 245 6.37 -1.35 -28.23
CA SER A 245 6.06 -1.85 -29.57
C SER A 245 4.59 -1.62 -29.91
N ASP A 246 4.26 -1.59 -31.21
CA ASP A 246 2.90 -1.35 -31.69
C ASP A 246 1.90 -2.41 -31.17
N GLU A 247 2.36 -3.67 -31.04
CA GLU A 247 1.57 -4.78 -30.51
C GLU A 247 1.16 -4.58 -29.03
N ASN A 248 2.01 -3.90 -28.25
CA ASN A 248 1.81 -3.71 -26.82
C ASN A 248 1.00 -2.45 -26.47
N ILE A 249 0.85 -1.49 -27.41
CA ILE A 249 0.14 -0.21 -27.18
C ILE A 249 -1.25 -0.42 -26.55
N PRO A 250 -2.15 -1.26 -27.12
CA PRO A 250 -3.52 -1.34 -26.60
C PRO A 250 -3.56 -1.83 -25.15
N ARG A 251 -2.60 -2.69 -24.80
CA ARG A 251 -2.45 -3.25 -23.45
C ARG A 251 -1.89 -2.22 -22.49
N LEU A 252 -0.84 -1.50 -22.87
CA LEU A 252 -0.28 -0.39 -22.08
C LEU A 252 -1.33 0.67 -21.78
N VAL A 253 -2.13 1.06 -22.78
CA VAL A 253 -3.24 2.01 -22.61
C VAL A 253 -4.28 1.46 -21.63
N THR A 254 -4.60 0.16 -21.70
CA THR A 254 -5.54 -0.49 -20.78
C THR A 254 -5.00 -0.50 -19.34
N VAL A 255 -3.74 -0.87 -19.15
CA VAL A 255 -3.07 -0.86 -17.85
C VAL A 255 -3.04 0.55 -17.26
N LEU A 256 -2.70 1.57 -18.04
CA LEU A 256 -2.70 2.96 -17.59
C LEU A 256 -4.10 3.48 -17.25
N LYS A 257 -5.14 3.03 -17.94
CA LYS A 257 -6.54 3.35 -17.58
C LYS A 257 -6.92 2.71 -16.24
N THR A 258 -6.49 1.47 -15.99
CA THR A 258 -6.68 0.81 -14.69
C THR A 258 -5.95 1.58 -13.59
N ALA A 259 -4.68 1.94 -13.79
CA ALA A 259 -3.90 2.72 -12.84
C ALA A 259 -4.54 4.09 -12.54
N ALA A 260 -5.03 4.78 -13.58
CA ALA A 260 -5.72 6.06 -13.45
C ALA A 260 -6.99 5.96 -12.60
N ASN A 261 -7.74 4.86 -12.73
CA ASN A 261 -8.94 4.63 -11.94
C ASN A 261 -8.61 4.39 -10.46
N SER A 262 -7.55 3.64 -10.17
CA SER A 262 -7.12 3.33 -8.80
C SER A 262 -6.69 4.59 -8.02
N VAL A 263 -5.99 5.53 -8.67
CA VAL A 263 -5.49 6.76 -8.01
C VAL A 263 -6.44 7.97 -8.12
N LYS A 264 -7.64 7.78 -8.68
CA LYS A 264 -8.59 8.88 -8.94
C LYS A 264 -8.86 9.74 -7.70
N LYS A 265 -9.00 9.10 -6.52
CA LYS A 265 -9.29 9.77 -5.25
C LYS A 265 -8.07 10.48 -4.66
N GLU A 266 -6.89 9.87 -4.81
CA GLU A 266 -5.63 10.36 -4.24
C GLU A 266 -5.08 11.58 -4.97
N ARG A 267 -5.55 11.83 -6.20
CA ARG A 267 -5.10 12.95 -7.04
C ARG A 267 -3.57 12.95 -7.24
N LYS A 268 -2.96 11.77 -7.33
CA LYS A 268 -1.54 11.57 -7.61
C LYS A 268 -1.31 11.06 -9.04
N LEU A 269 -0.08 11.18 -9.54
CA LEU A 269 0.36 10.54 -10.78
C LEU A 269 0.79 9.10 -10.43
N PRO A 270 0.27 8.05 -11.08
CA PRO A 270 0.78 6.69 -10.89
C PRO A 270 2.26 6.60 -11.24
N ALA A 271 3.06 5.97 -10.38
CA ALA A 271 4.50 5.80 -10.61
C ALA A 271 4.78 5.03 -11.92
N VAL A 272 3.99 3.99 -12.22
CA VAL A 272 4.04 3.28 -13.51
C VAL A 272 3.96 4.21 -14.74
N ALA A 273 3.18 5.29 -14.69
CA ALA A 273 3.07 6.24 -15.81
C ALA A 273 4.32 7.11 -15.94
N LEU A 274 4.89 7.52 -14.80
CA LEU A 274 6.14 8.29 -14.76
C LEU A 274 7.34 7.46 -15.21
N ASP A 275 7.40 6.19 -14.82
CA ASP A 275 8.49 5.30 -15.19
C ASP A 275 8.43 4.88 -16.66
N LEU A 276 7.22 4.70 -17.23
CA LEU A 276 7.06 4.56 -18.69
C LEU A 276 7.54 5.79 -19.45
N LEU A 277 7.26 7.00 -18.95
CA LEU A 277 7.75 8.24 -19.56
C LEU A 277 9.29 8.28 -19.53
N ARG A 278 9.90 7.94 -18.39
CA ARG A 278 11.36 7.85 -18.25
C ARG A 278 11.96 6.83 -19.22
N LEU A 279 11.33 5.67 -19.36
CA LEU A 279 11.74 4.65 -20.32
C LEU A 279 11.67 5.17 -21.76
N ALA A 280 10.56 5.80 -22.15
CA ALA A 280 10.39 6.34 -23.49
C ALA A 280 11.41 7.44 -23.83
N LEU A 281 11.78 8.26 -22.85
CA LEU A 281 12.86 9.25 -23.00
C LEU A 281 14.23 8.58 -23.18
N ARG A 282 14.53 7.55 -22.37
CA ARG A 282 15.80 6.81 -22.44
C ARG A 282 15.97 6.05 -23.76
N GLU A 283 14.90 5.48 -24.30
CA GLU A 283 14.91 4.75 -25.56
C GLU A 283 14.74 5.64 -26.81
N ASN A 284 14.71 6.98 -26.64
CA ASN A 284 14.42 7.93 -27.72
C ASN A 284 13.06 7.70 -28.43
N LYS A 285 12.11 7.05 -27.76
CA LYS A 285 10.74 6.77 -28.24
C LYS A 285 9.69 7.73 -27.72
N PHE A 286 10.10 8.85 -27.12
CA PHE A 286 9.18 9.82 -26.53
C PHE A 286 8.09 10.33 -27.48
N PRO A 287 8.38 10.77 -28.73
CA PRO A 287 7.34 11.25 -29.63
C PRO A 287 6.26 10.20 -29.90
N TRP A 288 6.69 8.95 -30.06
CA TRP A 288 5.81 7.81 -30.27
C TRP A 288 4.97 7.52 -29.02
N PHE A 289 5.59 7.48 -27.83
CA PHE A 289 4.88 7.31 -26.56
C PHE A 289 3.82 8.40 -26.35
N TRP A 290 4.17 9.66 -26.62
CA TRP A 290 3.25 10.78 -26.43
C TRP A 290 2.07 10.71 -27.39
N ASN A 291 2.33 10.50 -28.68
CA ASN A 291 1.25 10.49 -29.68
C ASN A 291 0.36 9.25 -29.53
N GLU A 292 0.94 8.05 -29.45
CA GLU A 292 0.16 6.80 -29.52
C GLU A 292 -0.48 6.43 -28.18
N ILE A 293 0.27 6.52 -27.08
CA ILE A 293 -0.23 6.08 -25.77
C ILE A 293 -1.01 7.20 -25.09
N VAL A 294 -0.46 8.43 -25.03
CA VAL A 294 -1.10 9.55 -24.31
C VAL A 294 -2.26 10.13 -25.11
N GLU A 295 -2.01 10.63 -26.32
CA GLU A 295 -3.03 11.35 -27.10
C GLU A 295 -4.04 10.40 -27.76
N GLN A 296 -3.56 9.44 -28.56
CA GLN A 296 -4.44 8.51 -29.26
C GLN A 296 -5.03 7.41 -28.35
N GLY A 297 -4.34 7.06 -27.26
CA GLY A 297 -4.77 5.98 -26.36
C GLY A 297 -5.61 6.44 -25.17
N LEU A 298 -5.03 7.32 -24.35
CA LEU A 298 -5.63 7.77 -23.10
C LEU A 298 -6.64 8.92 -23.29
N MET A 299 -6.41 9.83 -24.24
CA MET A 299 -7.26 11.01 -24.46
C MET A 299 -8.41 10.81 -25.46
N LYS A 300 -8.30 9.85 -26.39
CA LYS A 300 -9.26 9.64 -27.50
C LYS A 300 -10.71 9.32 -27.10
N LYS A 301 -10.94 8.76 -25.92
CA LYS A 301 -12.29 8.56 -25.35
C LYS A 301 -12.39 9.36 -24.07
N GLN A 302 -13.46 10.14 -23.89
CA GLN A 302 -13.69 10.93 -22.67
C GLN A 302 -13.74 10.02 -21.43
N PHE A 303 -12.57 9.80 -20.84
CA PHE A 303 -12.37 9.02 -19.63
C PHE A 303 -11.60 9.89 -18.64
N TRP A 304 -12.35 10.62 -17.82
CA TRP A 304 -11.82 11.64 -16.91
C TRP A 304 -10.61 11.19 -16.07
N PRO A 305 -10.59 9.98 -15.45
CA PRO A 305 -9.42 9.55 -14.70
C PRO A 305 -8.13 9.54 -15.55
N ALA A 306 -8.20 9.05 -16.79
CA ALA A 306 -7.05 9.10 -17.69
C ALA A 306 -6.71 10.53 -18.14
N SER A 307 -7.70 11.39 -18.39
CA SER A 307 -7.43 12.80 -18.71
C SER A 307 -6.67 13.50 -17.57
N TYR A 308 -7.10 13.31 -16.32
CA TYR A 308 -6.39 13.86 -15.16
C TYR A 308 -4.98 13.26 -15.00
N LEU A 309 -4.80 11.98 -15.29
CA LEU A 309 -3.47 11.36 -15.35
C LEU A 309 -2.61 12.05 -16.41
N CYS A 310 -3.13 12.25 -17.62
CA CYS A 310 -2.40 12.91 -18.72
C CYS A 310 -2.01 14.34 -18.36
N PHE A 311 -2.86 15.10 -17.67
CA PHE A 311 -2.54 16.45 -17.20
C PHE A 311 -1.39 16.46 -16.18
N ARG A 312 -1.36 15.48 -15.26
CA ARG A 312 -0.23 15.34 -14.32
C ARG A 312 1.03 14.87 -15.01
N LEU A 313 0.90 13.95 -15.97
CA LEU A 313 2.01 13.45 -16.76
C LEU A 313 2.63 14.56 -17.61
N LEU A 314 1.81 15.46 -18.16
CA LEU A 314 2.24 16.69 -18.80
C LEU A 314 3.09 17.53 -17.86
N GLY A 315 2.58 17.87 -16.66
CA GLY A 315 3.36 18.65 -15.69
C GLY A 315 4.68 17.99 -15.29
N ALA A 316 4.67 16.67 -15.09
CA ALA A 316 5.87 15.90 -14.75
C ALA A 316 6.87 15.77 -15.92
N SER A 317 6.40 15.80 -17.17
CA SER A 317 7.27 15.66 -18.33
C SER A 317 8.01 16.95 -18.65
N LEU A 318 7.38 18.13 -18.50
CA LEU A 318 7.97 19.43 -18.89
C LEU A 318 9.45 19.64 -18.52
N PRO A 319 9.91 19.41 -17.26
CA PRO A 319 11.31 19.63 -16.89
C PRO A 319 12.28 18.63 -17.53
N MET A 320 11.78 17.54 -18.12
CA MET A 320 12.58 16.44 -18.67
C MET A 320 12.72 16.50 -20.20
N LEU A 321 12.01 17.42 -20.87
CA LEU A 321 11.91 17.43 -22.32
C LEU A 321 12.94 18.38 -22.98
N SER A 322 13.48 17.93 -24.11
CA SER A 322 14.24 18.80 -25.02
C SER A 322 13.34 19.83 -25.71
N LYS A 323 13.93 20.88 -26.28
CA LYS A 323 13.19 21.93 -27.02
C LYS A 323 12.26 21.37 -28.11
N LYS A 324 12.70 20.34 -28.85
CA LYS A 324 11.88 19.70 -29.90
C LYS A 324 10.69 18.96 -29.30
N GLN A 325 10.90 18.23 -28.20
CA GLN A 325 9.84 17.49 -27.50
C GLN A 325 8.85 18.44 -26.83
N LEU A 326 9.31 19.55 -26.25
CA LEU A 326 8.43 20.60 -25.72
C LEU A 326 7.53 21.17 -26.81
N GLN A 327 8.05 21.45 -28.00
CA GLN A 327 7.23 21.94 -29.12
C GLN A 327 6.16 20.93 -29.54
N LEU A 328 6.46 19.63 -29.52
CA LEU A 328 5.48 18.57 -29.79
C LEU A 328 4.35 18.62 -28.75
N VAL A 329 4.70 18.57 -27.46
CA VAL A 329 3.74 18.48 -26.36
C VAL A 329 2.88 19.75 -26.24
N MET A 330 3.49 20.93 -26.41
CA MET A 330 2.79 22.22 -26.31
C MET A 330 1.87 22.52 -27.50
N ARG A 331 1.95 21.74 -28.58
CA ARG A 331 1.04 21.82 -29.74
C ARG A 331 0.03 20.68 -29.79
N GLY A 332 0.15 19.71 -28.88
CA GLY A 332 -0.67 18.51 -28.87
C GLY A 332 -2.05 18.70 -28.24
N ASP A 333 -2.85 17.65 -28.32
CA ASP A 333 -4.19 17.63 -27.75
C ASP A 333 -4.19 17.69 -26.22
N THR A 334 -3.15 17.19 -25.57
CA THR A 334 -3.10 17.10 -24.09
C THR A 334 -3.16 18.49 -23.44
N ILE A 335 -2.36 19.44 -23.92
CA ILE A 335 -2.33 20.81 -23.40
C ILE A 335 -3.61 21.58 -23.76
N ARG A 336 -4.19 21.31 -24.95
CA ARG A 336 -5.45 21.91 -25.38
C ARG A 336 -6.59 21.52 -24.44
N HIS A 337 -6.77 20.22 -24.19
CA HIS A 337 -7.80 19.72 -23.26
C HIS A 337 -7.55 20.18 -21.81
N TYR A 338 -6.29 20.31 -21.39
CA TYR A 338 -5.95 20.89 -20.10
C TYR A 338 -6.40 22.37 -20.00
N GLY A 339 -6.12 23.16 -21.04
CA GLY A 339 -6.58 24.55 -21.12
C GLY A 339 -8.11 24.66 -21.09
N GLU A 340 -8.81 23.87 -21.90
CA GLU A 340 -10.27 23.78 -21.91
C GLU A 340 -10.83 23.42 -20.52
N HIS A 341 -10.21 22.46 -19.84
CA HIS A 341 -10.58 22.08 -18.47
C HIS A 341 -10.42 23.23 -17.49
N ILE A 342 -9.30 23.97 -17.52
CA ILE A 342 -9.10 25.13 -16.64
C ILE A 342 -10.15 26.22 -16.89
N VAL A 343 -10.46 26.51 -18.16
CA VAL A 343 -11.43 27.56 -18.51
C VAL A 343 -12.84 27.17 -18.07
N THR A 344 -13.23 25.92 -18.30
CA THR A 344 -14.58 25.40 -17.97
C THR A 344 -14.76 25.10 -16.48
N ALA A 345 -13.69 24.76 -15.76
CA ALA A 345 -13.72 24.48 -14.32
C ALA A 345 -13.75 25.71 -13.42
N LYS A 346 -13.80 26.94 -13.98
CA LYS A 346 -14.00 28.15 -13.17
C LYS A 346 -15.29 28.02 -12.35
N PRO A 347 -15.25 28.27 -11.03
CA PRO A 347 -16.46 28.17 -10.21
C PRO A 347 -17.49 29.17 -10.73
N LYS A 348 -18.74 28.72 -10.89
CA LYS A 348 -19.88 29.65 -10.95
C LYS A 348 -19.75 30.56 -9.74
N LYS A 349 -19.47 31.85 -9.94
CA LYS A 349 -19.59 32.85 -8.89
C LYS A 349 -21.00 32.69 -8.33
N GLN A 350 -21.13 32.15 -7.12
CA GLN A 350 -22.38 32.31 -6.39
C GLN A 350 -22.57 33.81 -6.21
N PRO A 351 -23.67 34.41 -6.71
CA PRO A 351 -23.95 35.79 -6.36
C PRO A 351 -24.16 35.79 -4.84
N VAL A 352 -23.30 36.53 -4.14
CA VAL A 352 -23.52 36.90 -2.75
C VAL A 352 -24.85 37.63 -2.73
N ARG A 353 -25.92 36.96 -2.29
CA ARG A 353 -27.15 37.64 -1.91
C ARG A 353 -26.82 38.39 -0.62
N ILE A 354 -26.54 39.68 -0.78
CA ILE A 354 -26.66 40.65 0.30
C ILE A 354 -28.16 40.92 0.42
N GLN A 355 -28.80 40.39 1.47
CA GLN A 355 -29.95 40.99 2.14
C GLN A 355 -29.86 40.66 3.62
#